data_AF-A0A1F7RJY3-F1
#
_entry.id   AF-A0A1F7RJY3-F1
#
_cell.length_a   1.000
_cell.length_b   1.000
_cell.length_c   1.000
_cell.angle_alpha   90.00
_cell.angle_beta   90.00
_cell.angle_gamma   90.00
#
_symmetry.space_group_name_H-M   'P 1'
#
loop_
_entity.id
_entity.type
_entity.pdbx_description
1 polymer ?
#
loop_
_entity_poly.entity_id
_entity_poly.type
_entity_poly.pdbx_seq_one_letter_code
_entity_poly.pdbx_strand_id
1 'polypeptide(L)'
;MGLNLISLPLKDTGLNNASQLLGDICSGNADAIWKYDCNSGSFESFTIFDPGNGFDIPAGTPIWVNIPSLSLGCYWIIDGKIPGSIQYQLCSGLNMISIPVYSLSLLKASDLLESVPACNGVYRWTKEIDCFKDGTFDLYSLLSSPDEDFSLIPGRTYWVMISAPGLWIAN
;
A
#
# COMPACT_ATOMS: atom_id res chain seq x y z
N MET A 1 -14.51 -8.41 10.84
CA MET A 1 -13.06 -8.49 10.56
C MET A 1 -12.80 -7.89 9.20
N GLY A 2 -12.12 -6.75 9.17
CA GLY A 2 -11.78 -6.05 7.94
C GLY A 2 -10.28 -6.04 7.75
N LEU A 3 -9.79 -6.80 6.77
CA LEU A 3 -8.44 -6.66 6.25
C LEU A 3 -8.44 -5.53 5.22
N ASN A 4 -7.67 -4.49 5.51
CA ASN A 4 -7.58 -3.26 4.71
C ASN A 4 -6.17 -3.10 4.19
N LEU A 5 -6.06 -2.53 2.99
CA LEU A 5 -4.79 -2.20 2.38
C LEU A 5 -4.69 -0.67 2.31
N ILE A 6 -3.60 -0.14 2.85
CA ILE A 6 -3.37 1.29 3.04
C ILE A 6 -1.92 1.65 2.70
N SER A 7 -1.61 2.94 2.73
CA SER A 7 -0.25 3.45 2.75
C SER A 7 -0.10 4.53 3.81
N LEU A 8 1.15 4.86 4.18
CA LEU A 8 1.46 6.12 4.86
C LEU A 8 1.89 7.17 3.82
N PRO A 9 0.98 7.98 3.25
CA PRO A 9 1.31 8.81 2.09
C PRO A 9 2.15 10.06 2.41
N LEU A 10 2.21 10.45 3.69
CA LEU A 10 2.84 11.68 4.16
C LEU A 10 4.11 11.37 4.96
N LYS A 11 5.04 12.33 4.99
CA LYS A 11 6.18 12.34 5.90
C LYS A 11 5.94 13.27 7.09
N ASP A 12 6.82 13.23 8.07
CA ASP A 12 6.76 14.06 9.28
C ASP A 12 5.44 13.91 10.07
N THR A 13 4.81 12.74 10.01
CA THR A 13 3.52 12.43 10.66
C THR A 13 3.67 12.12 12.15
N GLY A 14 4.89 11.82 12.59
CA GLY A 14 5.17 11.25 13.91
C GLY A 14 4.96 9.73 13.99
N LEU A 15 4.46 9.09 12.92
CA LEU A 15 4.24 7.65 12.81
C LEU A 15 5.45 6.98 12.16
N ASN A 16 6.55 6.87 12.89
CA ASN A 16 7.83 6.41 12.34
C ASN A 16 8.01 4.89 12.40
N ASN A 17 7.21 4.20 13.20
CA ASN A 17 7.32 2.75 13.42
C ASN A 17 5.95 2.07 13.54
N ALA A 18 5.97 0.74 13.46
CA ALA A 18 4.80 -0.12 13.48
C ALA A 18 3.93 0.07 14.73
N SER A 19 4.53 0.21 15.92
CA SER A 19 3.81 0.43 17.17
C SER A 19 3.03 1.75 17.17
N GLN A 20 3.67 2.84 16.74
CA GLN A 20 3.03 4.16 16.61
C GLN A 20 1.90 4.13 15.59
N LEU A 21 2.14 3.52 14.43
CA LEU A 21 1.13 3.41 13.39
C LEU A 21 -0.08 2.58 13.85
N LEU A 22 0.14 1.42 14.45
CA LEU A 22 -0.92 0.55 14.95
C LEU A 22 -1.79 1.26 16.01
N GLY A 23 -1.16 2.00 16.92
CA GLY A 23 -1.85 2.78 17.94
C GLY A 23 -2.62 3.99 17.41
N ASP A 24 -2.26 4.50 16.23
CA ASP A 24 -2.92 5.64 15.60
C ASP A 24 -4.13 5.22 14.75
N ILE A 25 -4.00 4.13 13.98
CA ILE A 25 -5.05 3.71 13.04
C ILE A 25 -6.38 3.49 13.77
N CYS A 26 -7.37 4.26 13.33
CA CYS A 26 -8.73 4.20 13.83
C CYS A 26 -8.81 4.36 15.35
N SER A 27 -8.00 5.26 15.91
CA SER A 27 -7.91 5.51 17.35
C SER A 27 -7.52 4.26 18.14
N GLY A 28 -6.59 3.46 17.59
CA GLY A 28 -6.06 2.25 18.22
C GLY A 28 -6.97 1.03 18.11
N ASN A 29 -7.95 1.03 17.19
CA ASN A 29 -8.84 -0.12 16.97
C ASN A 29 -8.25 -1.19 16.03
N ALA A 30 -7.14 -0.91 15.36
CA ALA A 30 -6.40 -1.93 14.63
C ALA A 30 -5.69 -2.86 15.63
N ASP A 31 -5.70 -4.17 15.36
CA ASP A 31 -5.05 -5.17 16.24
C ASP A 31 -3.75 -5.74 15.65
N ALA A 32 -3.56 -5.60 14.34
CA ALA A 32 -2.39 -6.08 13.62
C ALA A 32 -2.15 -5.29 12.33
N ILE A 33 -0.88 -5.15 11.99
CA ILE A 33 -0.40 -4.64 10.71
C ILE A 33 0.67 -5.55 10.11
N TRP A 34 0.75 -5.56 8.78
CA TRP A 34 1.75 -6.31 8.03
C TRP A 34 2.37 -5.48 6.91
N LYS A 35 3.69 -5.61 6.78
CA LYS A 35 4.48 -5.04 5.69
C LYS A 35 5.10 -6.17 4.88
N TYR A 36 5.01 -6.09 3.56
CA TYR A 36 5.61 -7.10 2.69
C TYR A 36 7.10 -6.80 2.46
N ASP A 37 7.95 -7.79 2.72
CA ASP A 37 9.36 -7.78 2.33
C ASP A 37 9.55 -8.64 1.08
N CYS A 38 9.85 -7.97 -0.04
CA CYS A 38 10.06 -8.65 -1.31
C CYS A 38 11.35 -9.48 -1.34
N ASN A 39 12.33 -9.20 -0.49
CA ASN A 39 13.61 -9.93 -0.48
C ASN A 39 13.43 -11.34 0.08
N SER A 40 12.63 -11.48 1.12
CA SER A 40 12.26 -12.76 1.71
C SER A 40 11.00 -13.37 1.09
N GLY A 41 10.20 -12.56 0.39
CA GLY A 41 8.89 -12.95 -0.13
C GLY A 41 7.85 -13.18 0.98
N SER A 42 8.03 -12.54 2.15
CA SER A 42 7.20 -12.76 3.35
C SER A 42 6.63 -11.46 3.91
N PHE A 43 5.63 -11.59 4.78
CA PHE A 43 5.15 -10.46 5.57
C PHE A 43 5.87 -10.40 6.91
N GLU A 44 6.34 -9.20 7.27
CA GLU A 44 6.67 -8.85 8.63
C GLU A 44 5.39 -8.35 9.32
N SER A 45 5.09 -8.86 10.51
CA SER A 45 3.87 -8.57 11.26
C SER A 45 4.16 -7.84 12.55
N PHE A 46 3.27 -6.93 12.96
CA PHE A 46 3.27 -6.34 14.29
C PHE A 46 1.84 -6.27 14.83
N THR A 47 1.65 -6.71 16.07
CA THR A 47 0.35 -6.84 16.72
C THR A 47 0.32 -6.14 18.07
N ILE A 48 -0.87 -5.99 18.65
CA ILE A 48 -1.06 -5.43 20.00
C ILE A 48 -0.39 -6.26 21.12
N PHE A 49 0.07 -7.47 20.83
CA PHE A 49 0.77 -8.34 21.79
C PHE A 49 2.29 -8.27 21.66
N ASP A 50 2.81 -7.65 20.60
CA ASP A 50 4.23 -7.55 20.37
C ASP A 50 4.84 -6.39 21.18
N PRO A 51 5.96 -6.62 21.90
CA PRO A 51 6.63 -5.56 22.63
C PRO A 51 7.48 -4.67 21.71
N GLY A 52 7.71 -3.42 22.13
CA GLY A 52 8.65 -2.50 21.48
C GLY A 52 8.04 -1.73 20.31
N ASN A 53 8.91 -1.25 19.41
CA ASN A 53 8.53 -0.34 18.33
C ASN A 53 8.12 -1.04 17.02
N GLY A 54 8.49 -2.31 16.85
CA GLY A 54 8.37 -3.02 15.58
C GLY A 54 9.26 -2.45 14.47
N PHE A 55 8.81 -2.55 13.23
CA PHE A 55 9.54 -2.11 12.04
C PHE A 55 9.32 -0.64 11.68
N ASP A 56 10.24 -0.06 10.91
CA ASP A 56 10.18 1.32 10.43
C ASP A 56 9.10 1.51 9.34
N ILE A 57 8.44 2.67 9.41
CA ILE A 57 7.37 3.11 8.51
C ILE A 57 7.76 4.44 7.84
N PRO A 58 8.61 4.43 6.81
CA PRO A 58 8.81 5.63 6.00
C PRO A 58 7.54 6.01 5.22
N ALA A 59 7.49 7.26 4.74
CA ALA A 59 6.45 7.69 3.81
C ALA A 59 6.43 6.80 2.55
N GLY A 60 5.23 6.47 2.07
CA GLY A 60 4.98 5.52 1.00
C GLY A 60 4.95 4.06 1.42
N THR A 61 5.14 3.73 2.70
CA THR A 61 5.11 2.32 3.13
C THR A 61 3.72 1.73 2.90
N PRO A 62 3.61 0.68 2.07
CA PRO A 62 2.36 -0.05 1.85
C PRO A 62 2.11 -1.05 2.98
N ILE A 63 0.90 -1.08 3.54
CA ILE A 63 0.62 -1.83 4.77
C ILE A 63 -0.76 -2.49 4.69
N TRP A 64 -0.81 -3.74 5.12
CA TRP A 64 -2.05 -4.40 5.47
C TRP A 64 -2.41 -4.14 6.92
N VAL A 65 -3.68 -3.90 7.20
CA VAL A 65 -4.18 -3.61 8.54
C VAL A 65 -5.40 -4.48 8.80
N ASN A 66 -5.44 -5.15 9.96
CA ASN A 66 -6.64 -5.78 10.44
C ASN A 66 -7.35 -4.88 11.44
N ILE A 67 -8.65 -4.70 11.22
CA ILE A 67 -9.56 -4.00 12.12
C ILE A 67 -10.66 -5.02 12.49
N PRO A 68 -10.57 -5.66 13.67
CA PRO A 68 -11.37 -6.83 13.99
C PRO A 68 -12.86 -6.52 14.11
N SER A 69 -13.23 -5.38 14.70
CA SER A 69 -14.63 -5.00 14.90
C SER A 69 -14.82 -3.49 15.06
N LEU A 70 -15.34 -2.87 14.00
CA LEU A 70 -16.01 -1.57 14.07
C LEU A 70 -17.33 -1.70 13.32
N SER A 71 -18.45 -1.63 14.05
CA SER A 71 -19.79 -1.77 13.47
C SER A 71 -20.13 -0.71 12.42
N LEU A 72 -19.36 0.40 12.40
CA LEU A 72 -19.53 1.53 11.47
C LEU A 72 -18.26 1.82 10.63
N GLY A 73 -17.23 0.97 10.71
CA GLY A 73 -15.90 1.31 10.18
C GLY A 73 -15.26 2.49 10.92
N CYS A 74 -14.21 3.05 10.34
CA CYS A 74 -13.52 4.24 10.83
C CYS A 74 -12.98 5.06 9.66
N TYR A 75 -12.77 6.35 9.91
CA TYR A 75 -11.91 7.18 9.09
C TYR A 75 -10.56 7.31 9.77
N TRP A 76 -9.51 7.07 9.02
CA TRP A 76 -8.15 7.33 9.45
C TRP A 76 -7.66 8.56 8.70
N ILE A 77 -7.36 9.62 9.46
CA ILE A 77 -6.93 10.92 8.94
C ILE A 77 -5.50 11.13 9.44
N ILE A 78 -4.61 11.48 8.52
CA ILE A 78 -3.19 11.65 8.80
C ILE A 78 -2.79 13.06 8.43
N ASP A 79 -2.16 13.75 9.36
CA ASP A 79 -1.53 15.04 9.14
C ASP A 79 -0.03 14.86 8.93
N GLY A 80 0.56 15.67 8.05
CA GLY A 80 1.98 15.61 7.74
C GLY A 80 2.33 16.47 6.54
N LYS A 81 3.51 16.24 5.98
CA LYS A 81 3.98 16.92 4.76
C LYS A 81 3.96 15.97 3.57
N ILE A 82 3.66 16.52 2.41
CA ILE A 82 3.81 15.82 1.14
C ILE A 82 5.31 15.54 0.91
N PRO A 83 5.74 14.27 0.71
CA PRO A 83 7.12 13.97 0.33
C PRO A 83 7.39 14.47 -1.10
N GLY A 84 8.65 14.82 -1.42
CA GLY A 84 9.00 15.28 -2.77
C GLY A 84 9.17 14.14 -3.78
N SER A 85 9.56 12.97 -3.28
CA SER A 85 9.70 11.72 -4.02
C SER A 85 9.57 10.55 -3.05
N ILE A 86 9.10 9.40 -3.54
CA ILE A 86 9.14 8.13 -2.79
C ILE A 86 9.95 7.13 -3.60
N GLN A 87 10.88 6.43 -2.95
CA GLN A 87 11.76 5.46 -3.59
C GLN A 87 11.38 4.04 -3.15
N TYR A 88 11.23 3.15 -4.12
CA TYR A 88 10.96 1.73 -3.89
C TYR A 88 12.10 0.89 -4.49
N GLN A 89 12.69 0.06 -3.65
CA GLN A 89 13.59 -1.00 -4.11
C GLN A 89 12.73 -2.24 -4.38
N LEU A 90 12.66 -2.64 -5.64
CA LEU A 90 11.77 -3.69 -6.12
C LEU A 90 12.55 -4.97 -6.38
N CYS A 91 12.00 -6.10 -5.95
CA CYS A 91 12.51 -7.43 -6.21
C CYS A 91 11.81 -8.05 -7.43
N SER A 92 12.38 -9.13 -7.98
CA SER A 92 11.65 -9.93 -8.97
C SER A 92 10.43 -10.59 -8.32
N GLY A 93 9.29 -10.60 -9.01
CA GLY A 93 8.02 -11.11 -8.52
C GLY A 93 7.10 -10.00 -8.01
N LEU A 94 6.27 -10.32 -7.02
CA LEU A 94 5.32 -9.36 -6.46
C LEU A 94 6.03 -8.36 -5.55
N ASN A 95 5.61 -7.10 -5.64
CA ASN A 95 6.01 -6.03 -4.74
C ASN A 95 4.78 -5.22 -4.38
N MET A 96 4.81 -4.57 -3.22
CA MET A 96 3.82 -3.58 -2.86
C MET A 96 4.42 -2.19 -3.04
N ILE A 97 3.62 -1.27 -3.58
CA ILE A 97 3.97 0.13 -3.72
C ILE A 97 2.77 1.00 -3.41
N SER A 98 3.00 2.28 -3.16
CA SER A 98 1.94 3.27 -3.01
C SER A 98 2.11 4.39 -4.02
N ILE A 99 1.00 4.84 -4.59
CA ILE A 99 0.99 5.99 -5.50
C ILE A 99 1.21 7.26 -4.67
N PRO A 100 2.19 8.12 -5.00
CA PRO A 100 2.36 9.36 -4.28
C PRO A 100 1.11 10.25 -4.39
N VAL A 101 0.72 10.91 -3.29
CA VAL A 101 -0.50 11.75 -3.22
C VAL A 101 -0.49 12.96 -4.17
N TYR A 102 0.68 13.35 -4.65
CA TYR A 102 0.89 14.45 -5.58
C TYR A 102 1.02 13.99 -7.04
N SER A 103 0.91 12.68 -7.31
CA SER A 103 1.02 12.19 -8.68
C SER A 103 -0.16 12.66 -9.51
N LEU A 104 0.13 13.37 -10.59
CA LEU A 104 -0.85 13.83 -11.58
C LEU A 104 -0.83 12.99 -12.86
N SER A 105 0.16 12.11 -13.00
CA SER A 105 0.38 11.31 -14.20
C SER A 105 0.04 9.83 -14.04
N LEU A 106 -0.07 9.32 -12.81
CA LEU A 106 -0.43 7.92 -12.54
C LEU A 106 -1.93 7.83 -12.23
N LEU A 107 -2.74 7.82 -13.28
CA LEU A 107 -4.20 7.88 -13.18
C LEU A 107 -4.85 6.51 -13.45
N LYS A 108 -4.16 5.65 -14.18
CA LYS A 108 -4.62 4.32 -14.60
C LYS A 108 -3.57 3.24 -14.38
N ALA A 109 -4.01 1.99 -14.33
CA ALA A 109 -3.13 0.85 -14.13
C ALA A 109 -2.09 0.72 -15.25
N SER A 110 -2.46 1.08 -16.48
CA SER A 110 -1.54 1.23 -17.61
C SER A 110 -0.41 2.25 -17.36
N ASP A 111 -0.74 3.44 -16.84
CA ASP A 111 0.27 4.47 -16.51
C ASP A 111 1.32 3.93 -15.51
N LEU A 112 0.86 3.18 -14.51
CA LEU A 112 1.75 2.58 -13.51
C LEU A 112 2.57 1.43 -14.10
N LEU A 113 1.96 0.60 -14.94
CA LEU A 113 2.65 -0.49 -15.64
C LEU A 113 3.80 0.05 -16.49
N GLU A 114 3.59 1.18 -17.17
CA GLU A 114 4.62 1.85 -17.96
C GLU A 114 5.68 2.58 -17.10
N SER A 115 5.26 3.17 -15.97
CA SER A 115 6.13 3.94 -15.08
C SER A 115 7.10 3.06 -14.29
N VAL A 116 6.66 1.87 -13.85
CA VAL A 116 7.46 0.97 -13.03
C VAL A 116 8.36 0.10 -13.92
N PRO A 117 9.70 0.17 -13.77
CA PRO A 117 10.60 -0.61 -14.62
C PRO A 117 10.35 -2.11 -14.51
N ALA A 118 10.37 -2.79 -15.66
CA ALA A 118 10.19 -4.25 -15.76
C ALA A 118 8.85 -4.78 -15.20
N CYS A 119 7.86 -3.91 -15.02
CA CYS A 119 6.51 -4.26 -14.57
C CYS A 119 5.73 -4.96 -15.69
N ASN A 120 5.03 -6.05 -15.35
CA ASN A 120 4.19 -6.81 -16.27
C ASN A 120 2.75 -7.01 -15.77
N GLY A 121 2.45 -6.58 -14.55
CA GLY A 121 1.11 -6.65 -13.98
C GLY A 121 0.93 -5.71 -12.80
N VAL A 122 -0.26 -5.11 -12.70
CA VAL A 122 -0.69 -4.25 -11.60
C VAL A 122 -1.95 -4.84 -11.00
N TYR A 123 -1.97 -5.03 -9.68
CA TYR A 123 -3.12 -5.57 -8.96
C TYR A 123 -3.65 -4.56 -7.95
N ARG A 124 -4.97 -4.45 -7.91
CA ARG A 124 -5.70 -3.58 -6.96
C ARG A 124 -6.56 -4.42 -6.04
N TRP A 125 -6.45 -4.17 -4.74
CA TRP A 125 -7.32 -4.79 -3.75
C TRP A 125 -8.74 -4.21 -3.85
N THR A 126 -9.74 -5.05 -4.13
CA THR A 126 -11.09 -4.57 -4.48
C THR A 126 -11.81 -3.90 -3.32
N LYS A 127 -11.49 -4.28 -2.08
CA LYS A 127 -12.07 -3.66 -0.87
C LYS A 127 -11.58 -2.25 -0.60
N GLU A 128 -10.49 -1.80 -1.24
CA GLU A 128 -10.13 -0.38 -1.17
C GLU A 128 -11.17 0.49 -1.90
N ILE A 129 -11.76 -0.01 -2.98
CA ILE A 129 -12.76 0.73 -3.78
C ILE A 129 -14.12 0.70 -3.10
N ASP A 130 -14.51 -0.48 -2.62
CA ASP A 130 -15.80 -0.70 -1.96
C ASP A 130 -15.65 -1.77 -0.88
N CYS A 131 -15.88 -1.39 0.38
CA CYS A 131 -15.71 -2.28 1.53
C CYS A 131 -16.67 -3.48 1.55
N PHE A 132 -17.72 -3.47 0.72
CA PHE A 132 -18.68 -4.57 0.59
C PHE A 132 -18.27 -5.61 -0.46
N LYS A 133 -17.22 -5.38 -1.26
CA LYS A 133 -16.71 -6.40 -2.21
C LYS A 133 -16.06 -7.57 -1.49
N ASP A 134 -16.01 -8.73 -2.14
CA ASP A 134 -15.59 -10.02 -1.56
C ASP A 134 -14.10 -10.14 -1.18
N GLY A 135 -13.31 -9.07 -1.24
CA GLY A 135 -11.88 -9.13 -0.91
C GLY A 135 -11.11 -9.94 -1.95
N THR A 136 -11.09 -9.43 -3.17
CA THR A 136 -10.40 -10.00 -4.33
C THR A 136 -9.40 -8.99 -4.91
N PHE A 137 -8.67 -9.39 -5.94
CA PHE A 137 -7.83 -8.49 -6.71
C PHE A 137 -8.36 -8.31 -8.12
N ASP A 138 -8.40 -7.06 -8.57
CA ASP A 138 -8.44 -6.74 -10.00
C ASP A 138 -7.00 -6.80 -10.54
N LEU A 139 -6.84 -7.17 -11.82
CA LEU A 139 -5.54 -7.25 -12.49
C LEU A 139 -5.59 -6.50 -13.81
N TYR A 140 -4.56 -5.69 -14.05
CA TYR A 140 -4.22 -5.15 -15.36
C TYR A 140 -2.81 -5.57 -15.76
N SER A 141 -2.63 -6.09 -16.97
CA SER A 141 -1.36 -6.62 -17.48
C SER A 141 -1.18 -6.30 -18.96
N LEU A 142 -0.02 -6.65 -19.52
CA LEU A 142 0.25 -6.54 -20.96
C LEU A 142 -0.72 -7.35 -21.85
N LEU A 143 -1.44 -8.31 -21.27
CA LEU A 143 -2.44 -9.14 -21.96
C LEU A 143 -3.87 -8.66 -21.73
N SER A 144 -4.07 -7.66 -20.87
CA SER A 144 -5.38 -7.12 -20.55
C SER A 144 -5.91 -6.27 -21.69
N SER A 145 -7.22 -6.31 -21.88
CA SER A 145 -7.95 -5.41 -22.76
C SER A 145 -8.03 -3.99 -22.17
N PRO A 146 -8.26 -2.95 -23.00
CA PRO A 146 -8.41 -1.58 -22.50
C PRO A 146 -9.54 -1.38 -21.48
N ASP A 147 -10.60 -2.20 -21.52
CA ASP A 147 -11.73 -2.10 -20.59
C ASP A 147 -11.41 -2.62 -19.17
N GLU A 148 -10.30 -3.35 -19.02
CA GLU A 148 -9.78 -3.82 -17.73
C GLU A 148 -8.84 -2.79 -17.08
N ASP A 149 -8.52 -1.69 -17.76
CA ASP A 149 -7.62 -0.64 -17.27
C ASP A 149 -8.30 0.23 -16.22
N PHE A 150 -8.11 -0.16 -14.96
CA PHE A 150 -8.77 0.47 -13.84
C PHE A 150 -8.07 1.75 -13.37
N SER A 151 -8.86 2.66 -12.79
CA SER A 151 -8.32 3.90 -12.20
C SER A 151 -7.46 3.62 -10.97
N LEU A 152 -6.35 4.35 -10.90
CA LEU A 152 -5.51 4.49 -9.71
C LEU A 152 -5.97 5.69 -8.88
N ILE A 153 -5.72 5.62 -7.58
CA ILE A 153 -6.06 6.67 -6.64
C ILE A 153 -4.77 7.06 -5.90
N PRO A 154 -4.34 8.32 -6.00
CA PRO A 154 -3.17 8.82 -5.27
C PRO A 154 -3.29 8.54 -3.76
N GLY A 155 -2.17 8.14 -3.15
CA GLY A 155 -2.10 7.73 -1.75
C GLY A 155 -2.53 6.29 -1.47
N ARG A 156 -2.98 5.52 -2.47
CA ARG A 156 -3.34 4.10 -2.30
C ARG A 156 -2.23 3.16 -2.67
N THR A 157 -2.39 1.92 -2.21
CA THR A 157 -1.43 0.84 -2.38
C THR A 157 -1.86 -0.10 -3.48
N TYR A 158 -0.87 -0.56 -4.25
CA TYR A 158 -1.04 -1.52 -5.32
C TYR A 158 0.03 -2.59 -5.22
N TRP A 159 -0.28 -3.76 -5.76
CA TRP A 159 0.75 -4.75 -6.04
C TRP A 159 1.23 -4.56 -7.47
N VAL A 160 2.53 -4.73 -7.68
CA VAL A 160 3.15 -4.75 -9.00
C VAL A 160 3.93 -6.04 -9.15
N MET A 161 3.79 -6.69 -10.29
CA MET A 161 4.60 -7.85 -10.66
C MET A 161 5.74 -7.38 -11.55
N ILE A 162 6.95 -7.68 -11.11
CA ILE A 162 8.20 -7.19 -11.70
C ILE A 162 8.99 -8.38 -12.21
N SER A 163 9.47 -8.30 -13.46
CA SER A 163 10.24 -9.38 -14.10
C SER A 163 11.75 -9.34 -13.80
N ALA A 164 12.27 -8.19 -13.36
CA ALA A 164 13.66 -8.02 -12.97
C ALA A 164 13.81 -6.98 -11.84
N PRO A 165 14.65 -7.21 -10.82
CA PRO A 165 14.83 -6.26 -9.73
C PRO A 165 15.24 -4.87 -10.22
N GLY A 166 14.84 -3.83 -9.51
CA GLY A 166 15.09 -2.46 -9.94
C GLY A 166 14.75 -1.42 -8.88
N LEU A 167 15.00 -0.16 -9.26
CA LEU A 167 14.62 1.01 -8.48
C LEU A 167 13.49 1.73 -9.18
N TRP A 168 12.43 2.04 -8.45
CA TRP A 168 11.39 2.94 -8.92
C TRP A 168 11.35 4.18 -8.02
N ILE A 169 11.45 5.36 -8.64
CA ILE A 169 11.32 6.65 -7.95
C ILE A 169 10.03 7.28 -8.44
N ALA A 170 9.07 7.38 -7.53
CA ALA A 170 7.76 7.95 -7.79
C ALA A 170 7.78 9.46 -7.46
N ASN A 171 7.55 10.28 -8.49
CA ASN A 171 7.53 11.74 -8.45
C ASN A 171 6.16 12.31 -8.86
#